data_AF-A0A644YKM2-F1
#
_entry.id   AF-A0A644YKM2-F1
#
_cell.length_a   1.000
_cell.length_b   1.000
_cell.length_c   1.000
_cell.angle_alpha   90.00
_cell.angle_beta   90.00
_cell.angle_gamma   90.00
#
_symmetry.space_group_name_H-M   'P 1'
#
loop_
_entity.id
_entity.type
_entity.pdbx_description
1 polymer ?
#
loop_
_entity_poly.entity_id
_entity_poly.type
_entity_poly.pdbx_seq_one_letter_code
_entity_poly.pdbx_strand_id
1 'polypeptide(L)'
;MNPEIKKMFDHFSSDYNTTYLYMTGEQKKIIAYLSPTLFARWYYSALFPETILSPAAIFTSQNENIVLDKGFYSANIHFKNISSDTLNFSYKDNFYSVEDHPIYKDLEILLEYIKPILYIDLDGNMFEKDIHALQKKLSISDRYYVIYLFNLAERLSLFNQMPSLFDNCIQPNIENVFLKLPNSKKLDRIIDESCSLCADNINEEIPFGFSDITSDMIFDLLKNPISIDSIFIKLYQNSDVDLEEIWNSLDTAELSETDTAILSSVYYIGIYFDKAFIFVFGNYLRLIQPIYSFPVKFREIINSLFNSITVDRESETEIFTPCTAYTHTLLGKILFCNQINDKKYPPIPIDKIVSSLNKESAAKVTALECLALTKGTESIYIFRATLNNNKSLWKKIEIESNTTLNAAANYTFPMFMLPEEKEFSIRISNNGKEAAQYITSPQSAFYSSVSPKISDVIPTIGKSIIFSARGNITIELKYIGRTDICSELLYPRIMAQSKEITELEHQIYSLDFLN
;
A
#
# COMPACT_ATOMS: atom_id res chain seq x y z
N MET A 1 -14.89 11.69 20.88
CA MET A 1 -14.14 12.56 19.96
C MET A 1 -14.63 14.02 19.93
N ASN A 2 -13.69 14.94 20.13
CA ASN A 2 -13.85 16.40 20.00
C ASN A 2 -14.33 16.79 18.58
N PRO A 3 -15.28 17.75 18.40
CA PRO A 3 -15.80 18.14 17.10
C PRO A 3 -14.75 18.64 16.10
N GLU A 4 -13.71 19.35 16.55
CA GLU A 4 -12.66 19.85 15.66
C GLU A 4 -11.72 18.72 15.19
N ILE A 5 -11.43 17.76 16.07
CA ILE A 5 -10.72 16.53 15.68
C ILE A 5 -11.54 15.77 14.63
N LYS A 6 -12.85 15.69 14.83
CA LYS A 6 -13.74 15.05 13.84
C LYS A 6 -13.63 15.72 12.47
N LYS A 7 -13.66 17.05 12.40
CA LYS A 7 -13.49 17.78 11.12
C LYS A 7 -12.15 17.46 10.46
N MET A 8 -11.07 17.40 11.24
CA MET A 8 -9.75 16.99 10.73
C MET A 8 -9.78 15.57 10.15
N PHE A 9 -10.43 14.62 10.83
CA PHE A 9 -10.56 13.25 10.33
C PHE A 9 -11.53 13.14 9.14
N ASP A 10 -12.55 14.00 9.06
CA ASP A 10 -13.45 14.04 7.91
C ASP A 10 -12.72 14.43 6.59
N HIS A 11 -11.54 15.08 6.67
CA HIS A 11 -10.66 15.26 5.51
C HIS A 11 -10.14 13.93 4.95
N PHE A 12 -9.79 12.95 5.79
CA PHE A 12 -9.46 11.60 5.33
C PHE A 12 -10.64 11.00 4.56
N SER A 13 -11.84 11.05 5.15
CA SER A 13 -13.06 10.52 4.51
C SER A 13 -13.29 11.15 3.14
N SER A 14 -13.12 12.46 3.04
CA SER A 14 -13.34 13.24 1.81
C SER A 14 -12.29 12.90 0.75
N ASP A 15 -11.01 13.00 1.10
CA ASP A 15 -9.90 12.84 0.15
C ASP A 15 -9.84 11.39 -0.37
N TYR A 16 -10.04 10.40 0.50
CA TYR A 16 -10.12 9.00 0.10
C TYR A 16 -11.31 8.74 -0.85
N ASN A 17 -12.51 9.21 -0.48
CA ASN A 17 -13.72 8.94 -1.26
C ASN A 17 -13.74 9.65 -2.61
N THR A 18 -13.05 10.80 -2.73
CA THR A 18 -12.94 11.56 -3.98
C THR A 18 -12.44 10.68 -5.12
N THR A 19 -11.38 9.89 -4.88
CA THR A 19 -10.86 8.94 -5.89
C THR A 19 -11.59 7.60 -5.85
N TYR A 20 -11.87 7.05 -4.67
CA TYR A 20 -12.48 5.72 -4.51
C TYR A 20 -13.84 5.59 -5.21
N LEU A 21 -14.63 6.67 -5.28
CA LEU A 21 -15.95 6.69 -5.93
C LEU A 21 -15.89 6.15 -7.37
N TYR A 22 -14.82 6.47 -8.08
CA TYR A 22 -14.60 6.14 -9.49
C TYR A 22 -13.93 4.78 -9.73
N MET A 23 -13.55 4.07 -8.65
CA MET A 23 -13.08 2.69 -8.75
C MET A 23 -14.26 1.75 -9.02
N THR A 24 -13.98 0.60 -9.65
CA THR A 24 -15.00 -0.36 -10.08
C THR A 24 -14.55 -1.81 -9.83
N GLY A 25 -15.46 -2.77 -10.04
CA GLY A 25 -15.11 -4.19 -10.01
C GLY A 25 -14.76 -4.76 -8.62
N GLU A 26 -13.98 -5.84 -8.63
CA GLU A 26 -13.46 -6.50 -7.44
C GLU A 26 -12.37 -5.67 -6.75
N GLN A 27 -11.58 -4.96 -7.55
CA GLN A 27 -10.54 -4.02 -7.11
C GLN A 27 -11.12 -3.00 -6.13
N LYS A 28 -12.27 -2.40 -6.45
CA LYS A 28 -12.97 -1.46 -5.54
C LYS A 28 -13.23 -2.09 -4.17
N LYS A 29 -13.68 -3.35 -4.13
CA LYS A 29 -13.97 -4.04 -2.86
C LYS A 29 -12.70 -4.29 -2.06
N ILE A 30 -11.63 -4.73 -2.71
CA ILE A 30 -10.33 -4.98 -2.05
C ILE A 30 -9.77 -3.67 -1.51
N ILE A 31 -9.77 -2.59 -2.30
CA ILE A 31 -9.34 -1.26 -1.86
C ILE A 31 -10.15 -0.79 -0.63
N ALA A 32 -11.46 -1.08 -0.58
CA ALA A 32 -12.27 -0.77 0.59
C ALA A 32 -11.80 -1.48 1.86
N TYR A 33 -11.41 -2.75 1.76
CA TYR A 33 -10.86 -3.51 2.88
C TYR A 33 -9.47 -3.01 3.33
N LEU A 34 -8.72 -2.34 2.44
CA LEU A 34 -7.43 -1.70 2.72
C LEU A 34 -7.54 -0.27 3.28
N SER A 35 -8.75 0.33 3.26
CA SER A 35 -8.96 1.69 3.76
C SER A 35 -8.46 1.94 5.18
N PRO A 36 -8.51 0.99 6.14
CA PRO A 36 -7.99 1.22 7.49
C PRO A 36 -6.47 1.20 7.56
N THR A 37 -5.80 0.46 6.68
CA THR A 37 -4.33 0.49 6.53
C THR A 37 -3.90 1.84 5.96
N LEU A 38 -4.61 2.33 4.94
CA LEU A 38 -4.37 3.66 4.35
C LEU A 38 -4.68 4.80 5.34
N PHE A 39 -5.68 4.62 6.21
CA PHE A 39 -5.92 5.54 7.32
C PHE A 39 -4.75 5.57 8.29
N ALA A 40 -4.18 4.43 8.67
CA ALA A 40 -3.04 4.40 9.56
C ALA A 40 -1.84 5.16 8.96
N ARG A 41 -1.54 4.94 7.67
CA ARG A 41 -0.52 5.72 6.95
C ARG A 41 -0.82 7.21 6.98
N TRP A 42 -2.05 7.63 6.68
CA TRP A 42 -2.46 9.04 6.76
C TRP A 42 -2.40 9.61 8.18
N TYR A 43 -2.82 8.85 9.18
CA TYR A 43 -2.88 9.27 10.57
C TYR A 43 -1.50 9.62 11.13
N TYR A 44 -0.46 8.96 10.64
CA TYR A 44 0.93 9.23 11.00
C TYR A 44 1.68 10.13 10.02
N SER A 45 1.10 10.40 8.85
CA SER A 45 1.69 11.29 7.85
C SER A 45 1.48 12.75 8.17
N ALA A 46 2.45 13.58 7.80
CA ALA A 46 2.36 15.01 7.90
C ALA A 46 1.16 15.54 7.09
N LEU A 47 0.35 16.42 7.67
CA LEU A 47 -0.72 17.10 6.96
C LEU A 47 -0.18 18.12 5.95
N PHE A 48 1.01 18.66 6.21
CA PHE A 48 1.69 19.62 5.36
C PHE A 48 3.11 19.13 5.06
N PRO A 49 3.63 19.32 3.83
CA PRO A 49 4.97 18.87 3.45
C PRO A 49 6.05 19.37 4.41
N GLU A 50 7.03 18.51 4.70
CA GLU A 50 8.22 18.82 5.52
C GLU A 50 7.89 19.26 6.95
N THR A 51 6.78 18.75 7.51
CA THR A 51 6.41 18.99 8.91
C THR A 51 6.27 17.68 9.67
N ILE A 52 6.22 17.77 11.01
CA ILE A 52 5.88 16.65 11.90
C ILE A 52 4.40 16.69 12.34
N LEU A 53 3.59 17.56 11.72
CA LEU A 53 2.20 17.79 12.09
C LEU A 53 1.30 16.73 11.48
N SER A 54 1.32 15.53 12.07
CA SER A 54 0.41 14.45 11.72
C SER A 54 -0.88 14.48 12.54
N PRO A 55 -1.98 13.89 12.04
CA PRO A 55 -3.20 13.72 12.81
C PRO A 55 -2.96 13.05 14.17
N ALA A 56 -2.04 12.07 14.23
CA ALA A 56 -1.62 11.41 15.47
C ALA A 56 -0.98 12.39 16.45
N ALA A 57 0.03 13.16 16.02
CA ALA A 57 0.69 14.14 16.88
C ALA A 57 -0.28 15.21 17.40
N ILE A 58 -1.19 15.66 16.56
CA ILE A 58 -2.22 16.65 16.93
C ILE A 58 -3.19 16.05 17.94
N PHE A 59 -3.68 14.84 17.70
CA PHE A 59 -4.61 14.13 18.58
C PHE A 59 -4.00 13.87 19.96
N THR A 60 -2.79 13.31 20.00
CA THR A 60 -2.12 12.96 21.26
C THR A 60 -1.62 14.18 22.03
N SER A 61 -1.41 15.34 21.37
CA SER A 61 -1.08 16.60 22.06
C SER A 61 -2.22 17.20 22.89
N GLN A 62 -3.46 16.72 22.72
CA GLN A 62 -4.61 17.24 23.46
C GLN A 62 -4.67 16.65 24.87
N ASN A 63 -4.85 17.51 25.88
CA ASN A 63 -4.84 17.10 27.28
C ASN A 63 -5.92 16.06 27.61
N GLU A 64 -7.10 16.13 26.95
CA GLU A 64 -8.18 15.16 27.15
C GLU A 64 -7.82 13.74 26.70
N ASN A 65 -6.82 13.59 25.82
CA ASN A 65 -6.39 12.31 25.28
C ASN A 65 -5.23 11.70 26.06
N ILE A 66 -4.74 12.36 27.11
CA ILE A 66 -3.63 11.89 27.95
C ILE A 66 -4.15 11.59 29.35
N VAL A 67 -3.83 10.39 29.86
CA VAL A 67 -3.99 10.03 31.27
C VAL A 67 -2.60 9.82 31.86
N LEU A 68 -2.13 10.84 32.58
CA LEU A 68 -0.77 10.88 33.15
C LEU A 68 -0.43 9.59 33.90
N ASP A 69 0.79 9.10 33.66
CA ASP A 69 1.38 7.90 34.26
C ASP A 69 0.58 6.60 34.06
N LYS A 70 -0.40 6.59 33.16
CA LYS A 70 -1.23 5.41 32.87
C LYS A 70 -1.27 5.05 31.40
N GLY A 71 -1.55 6.01 30.54
CA GLY A 71 -1.81 5.73 29.14
C GLY A 71 -2.44 6.89 28.39
N PHE A 72 -2.85 6.63 27.15
CA PHE A 72 -3.38 7.65 26.26
C PHE A 72 -4.47 7.09 25.35
N TYR A 73 -5.28 7.98 24.79
CA TYR A 73 -6.23 7.62 23.75
C TYR A 73 -5.58 7.73 22.37
N SER A 74 -5.87 6.78 21.48
CA SER A 74 -5.53 6.86 20.06
C SER A 74 -6.77 6.59 19.21
N ALA A 75 -6.83 7.27 18.07
CA ALA A 75 -7.92 7.12 17.13
C ALA A 75 -7.74 5.87 16.25
N ASN A 76 -8.86 5.22 15.94
CA ASN A 76 -8.95 4.11 15.01
C ASN A 76 -10.14 4.34 14.09
N ILE A 77 -10.08 3.76 12.89
CA ILE A 77 -11.15 3.84 11.91
C ILE A 77 -11.84 2.48 11.77
N HIS A 78 -13.16 2.52 11.61
CA HIS A 78 -13.98 1.40 11.16
C HIS A 78 -14.78 1.87 9.96
N PHE A 79 -14.85 1.06 8.92
CA PHE A 79 -15.75 1.32 7.80
C PHE A 79 -17.07 0.58 7.99
N LYS A 80 -18.16 1.19 7.51
CA LYS A 80 -19.50 0.59 7.50
C LYS A 80 -19.90 0.35 6.06
N ASN A 81 -20.29 -0.91 5.78
CA ASN A 81 -20.92 -1.37 4.55
C ASN A 81 -20.14 -1.08 3.24
N ILE A 82 -19.59 -2.13 2.61
CA ILE A 82 -18.79 -2.00 1.37
C ILE A 82 -19.67 -1.83 0.12
N SER A 83 -21.00 -1.93 0.25
CA SER A 83 -21.91 -1.93 -0.90
C SER A 83 -22.28 -0.55 -1.44
N SER A 84 -21.82 0.54 -0.82
CA SER A 84 -22.12 1.92 -1.27
C SER A 84 -21.02 2.48 -2.15
N ASP A 85 -21.39 3.44 -3.02
CA ASP A 85 -20.45 4.13 -3.90
C ASP A 85 -19.36 4.89 -3.12
N THR A 86 -19.72 5.40 -1.95
CA THR A 86 -18.83 5.99 -0.95
C THR A 86 -18.67 5.06 0.26
N LEU A 87 -17.50 5.07 0.89
CA LEU A 87 -17.29 4.39 2.16
C LEU A 87 -17.62 5.31 3.33
N ASN A 88 -18.47 4.81 4.21
CA ASN A 88 -18.83 5.49 5.44
C ASN A 88 -17.89 5.08 6.56
N PHE A 89 -17.06 6.02 6.99
CA PHE A 89 -16.12 5.81 8.09
C PHE A 89 -16.72 6.21 9.44
N SER A 90 -16.34 5.49 10.48
CA SER A 90 -16.58 5.84 11.87
C SER A 90 -15.28 5.81 12.64
N TYR A 91 -15.01 6.89 13.36
CA TYR A 91 -13.82 7.07 14.16
C TYR A 91 -14.10 6.70 15.62
N LYS A 92 -13.22 5.89 16.20
CA LYS A 92 -13.31 5.44 17.60
C LYS A 92 -12.01 5.71 18.32
N ASP A 93 -12.14 6.24 19.53
CA ASP A 93 -11.03 6.50 20.44
C ASP A 93 -10.86 5.26 21.33
N ASN A 94 -9.71 4.58 21.25
CA ASN A 94 -9.38 3.48 22.14
C ASN A 94 -8.33 3.93 23.15
N PHE A 95 -8.47 3.51 24.41
CA PHE A 95 -7.47 3.77 25.45
C PHE A 95 -6.37 2.72 25.38
N TYR A 96 -5.11 3.14 25.50
CA TYR A 96 -3.94 2.29 25.48
C TYR A 96 -3.16 2.48 26.78
N SER A 97 -3.09 1.42 27.57
CA SER A 97 -2.32 1.33 28.81
C SER A 97 -1.83 -0.09 29.03
N VAL A 98 -0.90 -0.30 29.96
CA VAL A 98 -0.43 -1.64 30.32
C VAL A 98 -1.58 -2.51 30.84
N GLU A 99 -2.49 -1.94 31.62
CA GLU A 99 -3.58 -2.68 32.26
C GLU A 99 -4.81 -2.90 31.36
N ASP A 100 -5.05 -2.03 30.37
CA ASP A 100 -6.25 -2.07 29.52
C ASP A 100 -5.89 -1.86 28.04
N HIS A 101 -4.94 -2.66 27.54
CA HIS A 101 -4.55 -2.62 26.14
C HIS A 101 -5.63 -3.31 25.27
N PRO A 102 -6.10 -2.70 24.16
CA PRO A 102 -7.15 -3.27 23.31
C PRO A 102 -6.84 -4.67 22.77
N ILE A 103 -5.55 -4.97 22.56
CA ILE A 103 -5.08 -6.28 22.08
C ILE A 103 -5.56 -7.47 22.93
N TYR A 104 -5.74 -7.29 24.26
CA TYR A 104 -6.17 -8.40 25.12
C TYR A 104 -7.56 -8.89 24.71
N LYS A 105 -8.48 -7.95 24.52
CA LYS A 105 -9.85 -8.22 24.08
C LYS A 105 -9.89 -8.70 22.64
N ASP A 106 -9.02 -8.18 21.79
CA ASP A 106 -8.94 -8.61 20.39
C ASP A 106 -8.47 -10.06 20.25
N LEU A 107 -7.51 -10.50 21.08
CA LEU A 107 -7.10 -11.91 21.18
C LEU A 107 -8.26 -12.79 21.67
N GLU A 108 -9.04 -12.33 22.65
CA GLU A 108 -10.25 -13.05 23.10
C GLU A 108 -11.27 -13.20 21.96
N ILE A 109 -11.53 -12.13 21.20
CA ILE A 109 -12.43 -12.14 20.04
C ILE A 109 -11.93 -13.13 18.96
N LEU A 110 -10.62 -13.17 18.70
CA LEU A 110 -10.02 -14.15 17.78
C LEU A 110 -10.28 -15.59 18.27
N LEU A 111 -10.01 -15.88 19.54
CA LEU A 111 -10.22 -17.22 20.10
C LEU A 111 -11.70 -17.62 20.14
N GLU A 112 -12.61 -16.67 20.36
CA GLU A 112 -14.04 -16.92 20.23
C GLU A 112 -14.46 -17.22 18.80
N TYR A 113 -13.86 -16.52 17.82
CA TYR A 113 -14.14 -16.77 16.41
C TYR A 113 -13.66 -18.15 15.95
N ILE A 114 -12.54 -18.63 16.50
CA ILE A 114 -12.01 -19.98 16.22
C ILE A 114 -12.90 -21.09 16.81
N LYS A 115 -13.75 -20.82 17.81
CA LYS A 115 -14.56 -21.87 18.45
C LYS A 115 -15.71 -22.37 17.54
N PRO A 116 -15.93 -23.70 17.44
CA PRO A 116 -15.11 -24.77 18.02
C PRO A 116 -13.86 -25.10 17.20
N ILE A 117 -13.88 -24.84 15.89
CA ILE A 117 -12.81 -25.09 14.94
C ILE A 117 -12.80 -23.97 13.89
N LEU A 118 -11.61 -23.55 13.44
CA LEU A 118 -11.42 -22.75 12.23
C LEU A 118 -10.65 -23.57 11.18
N TYR A 119 -11.07 -23.48 9.93
CA TYR A 119 -10.33 -24.05 8.80
C TYR A 119 -9.33 -23.03 8.27
N ILE A 120 -8.13 -23.50 7.96
CA ILE A 120 -7.03 -22.71 7.38
C ILE A 120 -6.58 -23.37 6.09
N ASP A 121 -5.83 -22.65 5.28
CA ASP A 121 -5.30 -23.19 4.03
C ASP A 121 -4.12 -24.16 4.24
N LEU A 122 -3.52 -24.61 3.14
CA LEU A 122 -2.42 -25.57 3.16
C LEU A 122 -1.14 -24.99 3.78
N ASP A 123 -0.95 -23.68 3.67
CA ASP A 123 0.22 -22.95 4.17
C ASP A 123 0.01 -22.48 5.63
N GLY A 124 -1.15 -22.77 6.21
CA GLY A 124 -1.48 -22.45 7.59
C GLY A 124 -2.15 -21.08 7.77
N ASN A 125 -2.50 -20.40 6.69
CA ASN A 125 -3.07 -19.05 6.72
C ASN A 125 -4.60 -19.05 6.81
N MET A 126 -5.14 -17.93 7.31
CA MET A 126 -6.58 -17.70 7.35
C MET A 126 -7.14 -17.41 5.95
N PHE A 127 -8.33 -17.94 5.65
CA PHE A 127 -9.04 -17.57 4.42
C PHE A 127 -9.51 -16.11 4.47
N GLU A 128 -9.53 -15.45 3.31
CA GLU A 128 -9.99 -14.07 3.11
C GLU A 128 -11.32 -13.74 3.77
N LYS A 129 -12.30 -14.65 3.64
CA LYS A 129 -13.64 -14.48 4.23
C LYS A 129 -13.58 -14.31 5.75
N ASP A 130 -12.66 -15.00 6.40
CA ASP A 130 -12.49 -15.05 7.85
C ASP A 130 -11.73 -13.82 8.33
N ILE A 131 -10.71 -13.39 7.55
CA ILE A 131 -10.01 -12.12 7.74
C ILE A 131 -11.01 -10.95 7.71
N HIS A 132 -11.84 -10.86 6.66
CA HIS A 132 -12.82 -9.77 6.51
C HIS A 132 -13.90 -9.80 7.61
N ALA A 133 -14.23 -10.98 8.14
CA ALA A 133 -15.20 -11.14 9.20
C ALA A 133 -14.65 -10.66 10.56
N LEU A 134 -13.39 -11.02 10.86
CA LEU A 134 -12.69 -10.57 12.08
C LEU A 134 -12.39 -9.07 12.03
N GLN A 135 -11.91 -8.56 10.91
CA GLN A 135 -11.58 -7.14 10.71
C GLN A 135 -12.70 -6.20 11.20
N LYS A 136 -13.97 -6.58 11.00
CA LYS A 136 -15.14 -5.76 11.40
C LYS A 136 -15.43 -5.77 12.91
N LYS A 137 -14.87 -6.71 13.66
CA LYS A 137 -15.15 -6.95 15.08
C LYS A 137 -14.07 -6.42 16.01
N LEU A 138 -12.83 -6.31 15.51
CA LEU A 138 -11.66 -5.93 16.30
C LEU A 138 -11.62 -4.43 16.62
N SER A 139 -10.80 -4.08 17.61
CA SER A 139 -10.57 -2.70 18.03
C SER A 139 -9.92 -1.84 16.92
N ILE A 140 -9.10 -2.47 16.07
CA ILE A 140 -8.50 -1.89 14.86
C ILE A 140 -9.08 -2.64 13.66
N SER A 141 -9.79 -1.92 12.79
CA SER A 141 -10.47 -2.52 11.64
C SER A 141 -9.53 -2.85 10.48
N ASP A 142 -8.33 -3.35 10.72
CA ASP A 142 -7.29 -3.47 9.71
C ASP A 142 -7.06 -4.92 9.29
N ARG A 143 -6.88 -5.15 7.98
CA ARG A 143 -6.64 -6.49 7.41
C ARG A 143 -5.34 -7.10 7.96
N TYR A 144 -4.26 -6.32 7.90
CA TYR A 144 -2.94 -6.76 8.35
C TYR A 144 -2.87 -6.93 9.87
N TYR A 145 -3.68 -6.19 10.63
CA TYR A 145 -3.84 -6.43 12.06
C TYR A 145 -4.45 -7.80 12.37
N VAL A 146 -5.43 -8.27 11.59
CA VAL A 146 -6.00 -9.63 11.77
C VAL A 146 -4.92 -10.69 11.55
N ILE A 147 -4.13 -10.54 10.48
CA ILE A 147 -3.02 -11.46 10.16
C ILE A 147 -1.98 -11.44 11.28
N TYR A 148 -1.59 -10.25 11.75
CA TYR A 148 -0.68 -10.10 12.88
C TYR A 148 -1.22 -10.77 14.15
N LEU A 149 -2.50 -10.58 14.50
CA LEU A 149 -3.11 -11.22 15.67
C LEU A 149 -3.12 -12.74 15.56
N PHE A 150 -3.36 -13.26 14.35
CA PHE A 150 -3.34 -14.69 14.09
C PHE A 150 -1.95 -15.29 14.32
N ASN A 151 -0.92 -14.67 13.73
CA ASN A 151 0.48 -15.11 13.88
C ASN A 151 0.96 -14.95 15.33
N LEU A 152 0.55 -13.86 16.01
CA LEU A 152 0.85 -13.66 17.43
C LEU A 152 0.18 -14.73 18.30
N ALA A 153 -1.07 -15.08 18.02
CA ALA A 153 -1.79 -16.11 18.74
C ALA A 153 -1.14 -17.50 18.54
N GLU A 154 -0.58 -17.77 17.36
CA GLU A 154 0.22 -18.96 17.10
C GLU A 154 1.50 -19.00 17.96
N ARG A 155 2.28 -17.91 17.98
CA ARG A 155 3.50 -17.79 18.80
C ARG A 155 3.24 -17.94 20.29
N LEU A 156 2.11 -17.40 20.75
CA LEU A 156 1.64 -17.55 22.13
C LEU A 156 1.00 -18.94 22.40
N SER A 157 0.91 -19.81 21.39
CA SER A 157 0.32 -21.15 21.42
C SER A 157 -1.15 -21.16 21.88
N LEU A 158 -1.91 -20.14 21.49
CA LEU A 158 -3.31 -19.95 21.90
C LEU A 158 -4.29 -20.83 21.12
N PHE A 159 -3.83 -21.53 20.10
CA PHE A 159 -4.58 -22.57 19.41
C PHE A 159 -3.65 -23.74 19.06
N ASN A 160 -4.25 -24.91 18.82
CA ASN A 160 -3.55 -26.13 18.41
C ASN A 160 -4.08 -26.58 17.05
N GLN A 161 -3.18 -27.07 16.20
CA GLN A 161 -3.57 -27.75 14.97
C GLN A 161 -4.23 -29.09 15.29
N MET A 162 -5.37 -29.35 14.67
CA MET A 162 -6.11 -30.60 14.83
C MET A 162 -5.67 -31.61 13.77
N PRO A 163 -5.52 -32.90 14.13
CA PRO A 163 -5.31 -33.95 13.16
C PRO A 163 -6.58 -34.13 12.32
N SER A 164 -6.46 -33.90 11.01
CA SER A 164 -7.55 -34.01 10.04
C SER A 164 -7.04 -34.67 8.76
N LEU A 165 -7.91 -35.42 8.08
CA LEU A 165 -7.54 -36.25 6.92
C LEU A 165 -7.40 -35.46 5.61
N PHE A 166 -8.13 -34.34 5.49
CA PHE A 166 -8.28 -33.61 4.22
C PHE A 166 -8.13 -32.10 4.36
N ASP A 167 -8.47 -31.54 5.53
CA ASP A 167 -8.47 -30.09 5.76
C ASP A 167 -7.55 -29.72 6.92
N ASN A 168 -6.77 -28.63 6.79
CA ASN A 168 -6.06 -28.06 7.92
C ASN A 168 -7.05 -27.28 8.81
N CYS A 169 -7.07 -27.60 10.10
CA CYS A 169 -7.94 -26.89 11.02
C CYS A 169 -7.31 -26.74 12.40
N ILE A 170 -7.74 -25.70 13.11
CA ILE A 170 -7.21 -25.31 14.42
C ILE A 170 -8.34 -25.17 15.44
N GLN A 171 -8.01 -25.40 16.70
CA GLN A 171 -8.91 -25.27 17.83
C GLN A 171 -8.27 -24.39 18.92
N PRO A 172 -9.01 -23.54 19.65
CA PRO A 172 -8.42 -22.68 20.65
C PRO A 172 -7.96 -23.46 21.88
N ASN A 173 -6.79 -23.12 22.39
CA ASN A 173 -6.19 -23.65 23.60
C ASN A 173 -6.60 -22.80 24.81
N ILE A 174 -7.82 -23.00 25.29
CA ILE A 174 -8.44 -22.20 26.37
C ILE A 174 -7.68 -22.36 27.71
N GLU A 175 -6.92 -23.44 27.89
CA GLU A 175 -6.20 -23.71 29.13
C GLU A 175 -4.80 -23.05 29.19
N ASN A 176 -4.37 -22.43 28.09
CA ASN A 176 -3.05 -21.83 27.93
C ASN A 176 -2.71 -20.87 29.09
N VAL A 177 -1.50 -21.01 29.63
CA VAL A 177 -0.99 -20.25 30.77
C VAL A 177 -1.00 -18.74 30.51
N PHE A 178 -0.78 -18.30 29.26
CA PHE A 178 -0.82 -16.91 28.85
C PHE A 178 -2.13 -16.22 29.28
N LEU A 179 -3.28 -16.88 29.11
CA LEU A 179 -4.59 -16.31 29.42
C LEU A 179 -4.75 -15.99 30.92
N LYS A 180 -3.99 -16.68 31.79
CA LYS A 180 -4.01 -16.54 33.26
C LYS A 180 -2.97 -15.55 33.78
N LEU A 181 -2.10 -14.99 32.93
CA LEU A 181 -1.08 -14.02 33.35
C LEU A 181 -1.72 -12.66 33.71
N PRO A 182 -1.09 -11.89 34.63
CA PRO A 182 -1.40 -10.48 34.81
C PRO A 182 -1.19 -9.69 33.51
N ASN A 183 -1.96 -8.62 33.30
CA ASN A 183 -1.93 -7.86 32.03
C ASN A 183 -0.55 -7.28 31.71
N SER A 184 0.20 -6.80 32.70
CA SER A 184 1.59 -6.38 32.49
C SER A 184 2.47 -7.48 31.88
N LYS A 185 2.43 -8.68 32.46
CA LYS A 185 3.18 -9.84 31.93
C LYS A 185 2.65 -10.33 30.59
N LYS A 186 1.36 -10.16 30.31
CA LYS A 186 0.80 -10.44 28.98
C LYS A 186 1.39 -9.49 27.95
N LEU A 187 1.47 -8.21 28.27
CA LEU A 187 2.02 -7.21 27.36
C LEU A 187 3.49 -7.45 27.08
N ASP A 188 4.29 -7.72 28.11
CA ASP A 188 5.72 -8.02 27.95
C ASP A 188 5.91 -9.20 26.97
N ARG A 189 5.16 -10.29 27.18
CA ARG A 189 5.24 -11.45 26.29
C ARG A 189 4.73 -11.17 24.89
N ILE A 190 3.69 -10.34 24.74
CA ILE A 190 3.23 -9.89 23.42
C ILE A 190 4.35 -9.13 22.71
N ILE A 191 5.04 -8.22 23.41
CA ILE A 191 6.12 -7.41 22.83
C ILE A 191 7.28 -8.31 22.40
N ASP A 192 7.69 -9.26 23.24
CA ASP A 192 8.78 -10.20 22.93
C ASP A 192 8.47 -11.07 21.70
N GLU A 193 7.27 -11.65 21.63
CA GLU A 193 6.85 -12.45 20.47
C GLU A 193 6.67 -11.58 19.22
N SER A 194 6.26 -10.32 19.38
CA SER A 194 6.16 -9.37 18.25
C SER A 194 7.53 -8.98 17.69
N CYS A 195 8.55 -8.85 18.55
CA CYS A 195 9.93 -8.62 18.12
C CYS A 195 10.45 -9.82 17.32
N SER A 196 10.10 -11.03 17.76
CA SER A 196 10.49 -12.27 17.10
C SER A 196 9.79 -12.43 15.74
N LEU A 197 8.47 -12.18 15.67
CA LEU A 197 7.72 -12.14 14.40
C LEU A 197 8.27 -11.08 13.43
N CYS A 198 8.64 -9.92 13.94
CA CYS A 198 9.21 -8.85 13.12
C CYS A 198 10.56 -9.27 12.52
N ALA A 199 11.44 -9.87 13.32
CA ALA A 199 12.72 -10.39 12.85
C ALA A 199 12.53 -11.45 11.76
N ASP A 200 11.66 -12.44 11.99
CA ASP A 200 11.39 -13.51 11.01
C ASP A 200 10.86 -12.94 9.69
N ASN A 201 9.84 -12.08 9.76
CA ASN A 201 9.24 -11.46 8.56
C ASN A 201 10.23 -10.62 7.75
N ILE A 202 11.18 -9.94 8.39
CA ILE A 202 12.16 -9.14 7.64
C ILE A 202 13.23 -10.05 7.04
N ASN A 203 13.69 -11.08 7.77
CA ASN A 203 14.70 -12.02 7.27
C ASN A 203 14.21 -12.85 6.07
N GLU A 204 12.90 -13.14 5.97
CA GLU A 204 12.30 -13.80 4.80
C GLU A 204 12.47 -12.98 3.51
N GLU A 205 12.60 -11.65 3.62
CA GLU A 205 12.58 -10.71 2.50
C GLU A 205 13.97 -10.13 2.18
N ILE A 206 14.94 -10.36 3.08
CA ILE A 206 16.30 -9.88 2.92
C ILE A 206 17.09 -10.83 1.97
N PRO A 207 17.81 -10.29 0.96
CA PRO A 207 18.63 -11.12 0.07
C PRO A 207 19.72 -11.92 0.81
N PHE A 208 20.13 -13.05 0.25
CA PHE A 208 21.25 -13.85 0.80
C PHE A 208 22.52 -12.99 0.97
N GLY A 209 23.04 -12.87 2.20
CA GLY A 209 24.33 -12.23 2.49
C GLY A 209 24.30 -11.08 3.50
N PHE A 210 23.12 -10.63 3.95
CA PHE A 210 23.01 -9.71 5.07
C PHE A 210 23.11 -10.45 6.42
N SER A 211 23.46 -9.73 7.48
CA SER A 211 23.41 -10.28 8.84
C SER A 211 21.96 -10.52 9.26
N ASP A 212 21.65 -11.74 9.72
CA ASP A 212 20.33 -12.09 10.24
C ASP A 212 19.88 -11.09 11.31
N ILE A 213 18.70 -10.50 11.11
CA ILE A 213 18.08 -9.63 12.09
C ILE A 213 17.55 -10.49 13.24
N THR A 214 17.97 -10.18 14.46
CA THR A 214 17.54 -10.93 15.65
C THR A 214 16.42 -10.19 16.40
N SER A 215 15.63 -10.93 17.17
CA SER A 215 14.62 -10.36 18.07
C SER A 215 15.20 -9.32 19.04
N ASP A 216 16.42 -9.56 19.55
CA ASP A 216 17.12 -8.62 20.43
C ASP A 216 17.47 -7.29 19.72
N MET A 217 17.86 -7.36 18.43
CA MET A 217 18.09 -6.15 17.63
C MET A 217 16.80 -5.36 17.45
N ILE A 218 15.68 -6.04 17.14
CA ILE A 218 14.36 -5.39 17.04
C ILE A 218 13.95 -4.76 18.37
N PHE A 219 14.17 -5.45 19.49
CA PHE A 219 13.88 -4.91 20.81
C PHE A 219 14.75 -3.68 21.14
N ASP A 220 16.03 -3.68 20.76
CA ASP A 220 16.90 -2.52 20.93
C ASP A 220 16.42 -1.32 20.11
N LEU A 221 15.99 -1.53 18.86
CA LEU A 221 15.40 -0.48 18.02
C LEU A 221 14.10 0.08 18.62
N LEU A 222 13.27 -0.78 19.22
CA LEU A 222 12.05 -0.38 19.91
C LEU A 222 12.36 0.47 21.15
N LYS A 223 13.37 0.06 21.93
CA LYS A 223 13.80 0.74 23.15
C LYS A 223 14.53 2.05 22.87
N ASN A 224 15.29 2.13 21.78
CA ASN A 224 16.15 3.26 21.44
C ASN A 224 15.79 3.81 20.03
N PRO A 225 14.81 4.72 19.93
CA PRO A 225 14.40 5.28 18.65
C PRO A 225 15.53 6.01 17.92
N ILE A 226 15.74 5.65 16.66
CA ILE A 226 16.69 6.28 15.73
C ILE A 226 15.99 6.58 14.39
N SER A 227 16.64 7.34 13.50
CA SER A 227 16.09 7.54 12.16
C SER A 227 16.11 6.24 11.37
N ILE A 228 15.18 6.10 10.42
CA ILE A 228 15.10 4.90 9.58
C ILE A 228 16.35 4.76 8.72
N ASP A 229 16.90 5.85 8.19
CA ASP A 229 18.17 5.85 7.45
C ASP A 229 19.32 5.30 8.31
N SER A 230 19.37 5.65 9.59
CA SER A 230 20.37 5.11 10.53
C SER A 230 20.21 3.61 10.78
N ILE A 231 18.98 3.08 10.69
CA ILE A 231 18.74 1.63 10.78
C ILE A 231 19.32 0.95 9.54
N PHE A 232 19.02 1.45 8.34
CA PHE A 232 19.54 0.85 7.11
C PHE A 232 21.06 0.96 7.02
N ILE A 233 21.66 2.08 7.40
CA ILE A 233 23.13 2.19 7.50
C ILE A 233 23.67 1.08 8.40
N LYS A 234 23.11 0.87 9.60
CA LYS A 234 23.56 -0.19 10.52
C LYS A 234 23.36 -1.60 9.96
N LEU A 235 22.27 -1.86 9.25
CA LEU A 235 22.01 -3.18 8.65
C LEU A 235 22.98 -3.47 7.50
N TYR A 236 23.34 -2.46 6.72
CA TYR A 236 24.24 -2.58 5.57
C TYR A 236 25.73 -2.43 5.93
N GLN A 237 26.08 -1.94 7.12
CA GLN A 237 27.48 -1.83 7.59
C GLN A 237 28.26 -3.15 7.56
N ASN A 238 27.57 -4.29 7.65
CA ASN A 238 28.18 -5.62 7.57
C ASN A 238 28.33 -6.14 6.13
N SER A 239 27.74 -5.44 5.16
CA SER A 239 27.98 -5.65 3.73
C SER A 239 29.06 -4.67 3.27
N ASP A 240 29.87 -5.00 2.26
CA ASP A 240 30.88 -4.09 1.68
C ASP A 240 30.26 -2.88 0.93
N VAL A 241 29.08 -2.42 1.35
CA VAL A 241 28.28 -1.37 0.74
C VAL A 241 28.25 -0.15 1.66
N ASP A 242 28.79 0.97 1.17
CA ASP A 242 28.69 2.27 1.84
C ASP A 242 27.44 3.04 1.35
N LEU A 243 26.33 2.89 2.08
CA LEU A 243 25.08 3.60 1.76
C LEU A 243 25.21 5.12 1.91
N GLU A 244 26.07 5.61 2.81
CA GLU A 244 26.26 7.05 2.99
C GLU A 244 26.96 7.66 1.77
N GLU A 245 27.96 6.97 1.20
CA GLU A 245 28.60 7.39 -0.04
C GLU A 245 27.60 7.46 -1.20
N ILE A 246 26.77 6.41 -1.36
CA ILE A 246 25.75 6.35 -2.41
C ILE A 246 24.75 7.50 -2.26
N TRP A 247 24.23 7.75 -1.06
CA TRP A 247 23.27 8.84 -0.84
C TRP A 247 23.85 10.23 -1.10
N ASN A 248 25.11 10.46 -0.73
CA ASN A 248 25.76 11.74 -1.00
C ASN A 248 26.05 11.97 -2.50
N SER A 249 26.16 10.89 -3.29
CA SER A 249 26.40 10.99 -4.73
C SER A 249 25.16 11.39 -5.54
N LEU A 250 23.94 11.17 -5.02
CA LEU A 250 22.66 11.52 -5.66
C LEU A 250 22.56 12.98 -6.11
N ASP A 251 23.16 13.90 -5.35
CA ASP A 251 23.10 15.34 -5.63
C ASP A 251 24.14 15.79 -6.67
N THR A 252 25.05 14.91 -7.09
CA THR A 252 26.26 15.32 -7.83
C THR A 252 26.55 14.54 -9.12
N ALA A 253 26.01 13.33 -9.29
CA ALA A 253 26.21 12.51 -10.49
C ALA A 253 25.03 11.57 -10.79
N GLU A 254 24.96 11.04 -12.03
CA GLU A 254 24.10 9.90 -12.34
C GLU A 254 24.64 8.66 -11.62
N LEU A 255 23.77 7.99 -10.85
CA LEU A 255 24.12 6.77 -10.15
C LEU A 255 24.48 5.65 -11.12
N SER A 256 25.39 4.76 -10.70
CA SER A 256 25.63 3.53 -11.43
C SER A 256 24.40 2.61 -11.37
N GLU A 257 24.29 1.66 -12.31
CA GLU A 257 23.22 0.65 -12.29
C GLU A 257 23.26 -0.16 -10.98
N THR A 258 24.45 -0.43 -10.44
CA THR A 258 24.64 -1.12 -9.16
C THR A 258 24.13 -0.31 -7.98
N ASP A 259 24.44 0.99 -7.92
CA ASP A 259 23.98 1.85 -6.82
C ASP A 259 22.46 2.03 -6.88
N THR A 260 21.90 2.13 -8.09
CA THR A 260 20.45 2.20 -8.31
C THR A 260 19.76 0.92 -7.84
N ALA A 261 20.36 -0.25 -8.13
CA ALA A 261 19.84 -1.53 -7.66
C ALA A 261 19.88 -1.64 -6.12
N ILE A 262 20.99 -1.23 -5.50
CA ILE A 262 21.14 -1.20 -4.04
C ILE A 262 20.08 -0.29 -3.41
N LEU A 263 19.89 0.93 -3.90
CA LEU A 263 18.87 1.85 -3.37
C LEU A 263 17.45 1.29 -3.55
N SER A 264 17.19 0.60 -4.65
CA SER A 264 15.91 -0.07 -4.88
C SER A 264 15.68 -1.19 -3.86
N SER A 265 16.71 -1.98 -3.55
CA SER A 265 16.67 -3.01 -2.51
C SER A 265 16.48 -2.41 -1.11
N VAL A 266 17.16 -1.31 -0.77
CA VAL A 266 16.97 -0.59 0.50
C VAL A 266 15.52 -0.12 0.63
N TYR A 267 14.97 0.48 -0.42
CA TYR A 267 13.57 0.93 -0.42
C TYR A 267 12.60 -0.24 -0.26
N TYR A 268 12.84 -1.36 -0.95
CA TYR A 268 12.03 -2.57 -0.84
C TYR A 268 12.06 -3.15 0.58
N ILE A 269 13.25 -3.33 1.18
CA ILE A 269 13.37 -3.75 2.59
C ILE A 269 12.67 -2.76 3.51
N GLY A 270 12.71 -1.45 3.19
CA GLY A 270 12.00 -0.43 3.95
C GLY A 270 10.48 -0.54 3.92
N ILE A 271 9.88 -1.07 2.85
CA ILE A 271 8.45 -1.41 2.78
C ILE A 271 8.12 -2.52 3.78
N TYR A 272 8.95 -3.57 3.87
CA TYR A 272 8.74 -4.66 4.82
C TYR A 272 9.03 -4.26 6.25
N PHE A 273 10.04 -3.42 6.48
CA PHE A 273 10.30 -2.84 7.78
C PHE A 273 9.10 -1.98 8.24
N ASP A 274 8.49 -1.21 7.34
CA ASP A 274 7.29 -0.43 7.65
C ASP A 274 6.12 -1.37 8.06
N LYS A 275 5.87 -2.42 7.29
CA LYS A 275 4.83 -3.44 7.58
C LYS A 275 5.09 -4.20 8.89
N ALA A 276 6.31 -4.72 9.09
CA ALA A 276 6.64 -5.66 10.17
C ALA A 276 7.03 -4.97 11.49
N PHE A 277 7.64 -3.78 11.43
CA PHE A 277 8.06 -3.03 12.61
C PHE A 277 7.16 -1.82 12.86
N ILE A 278 7.06 -0.91 11.90
CA ILE A 278 6.40 0.40 12.12
C ILE A 278 4.89 0.24 12.35
N PHE A 279 4.21 -0.58 11.56
CA PHE A 279 2.77 -0.84 11.76
C PHE A 279 2.50 -1.64 13.03
N VAL A 280 3.33 -2.64 13.34
CA VAL A 280 3.16 -3.48 14.55
C VAL A 280 3.34 -2.66 15.81
N PHE A 281 4.50 -2.03 15.98
CA PHE A 281 4.81 -1.28 17.21
C PHE A 281 4.17 0.11 17.22
N GLY A 282 3.88 0.68 16.04
CA GLY A 282 3.28 1.99 15.90
C GLY A 282 1.76 1.94 15.89
N ASN A 283 1.15 1.21 14.96
CA ASN A 283 -0.30 1.21 14.77
C ASN A 283 -1.04 0.20 15.64
N TYR A 284 -0.48 -0.99 15.89
CA TYR A 284 -1.19 -2.06 16.60
C TYR A 284 -0.94 -2.02 18.10
N LEU A 285 0.32 -1.97 18.52
CA LEU A 285 0.72 -1.91 19.94
C LEU A 285 0.84 -0.50 20.50
N ARG A 286 0.85 0.53 19.63
CA ARG A 286 0.94 1.95 20.01
C ARG A 286 2.09 2.26 20.99
N LEU A 287 3.24 1.60 20.81
CA LEU A 287 4.47 1.82 21.60
C LEU A 287 5.33 2.93 21.00
N ILE A 288 5.34 3.02 19.67
CA ILE A 288 6.01 4.09 18.93
C ILE A 288 5.01 4.95 18.16
N GLN A 289 5.42 6.16 17.83
CA GLN A 289 4.72 7.07 16.96
C GLN A 289 5.59 7.28 15.71
N PRO A 290 5.20 6.68 14.58
CA PRO A 290 5.86 6.89 13.30
C PRO A 290 5.72 8.34 12.84
N ILE A 291 6.70 8.80 12.07
CA ILE A 291 6.74 10.15 11.50
C ILE A 291 7.02 10.02 10.00
N TYR A 292 6.01 10.26 9.18
CA TYR A 292 6.17 10.40 7.73
C TYR A 292 6.12 11.88 7.36
N SER A 293 7.20 12.40 6.75
CA SER A 293 7.36 13.84 6.52
C SER A 293 6.49 14.43 5.41
N PHE A 294 5.73 13.60 4.69
CA PHE A 294 4.97 14.02 3.51
C PHE A 294 3.49 13.64 3.60
N PRO A 295 2.58 14.48 3.07
CA PRO A 295 1.16 14.15 2.98
C PRO A 295 0.88 12.94 2.08
N VAL A 296 -0.13 12.17 2.47
CA VAL A 296 -0.62 11.05 1.67
C VAL A 296 -1.29 11.54 0.40
N LYS A 297 -0.90 10.95 -0.72
CA LYS A 297 -1.44 11.21 -2.05
C LYS A 297 -2.44 10.13 -2.45
N PHE A 298 -3.70 10.27 -1.97
CA PHE A 298 -4.73 9.23 -2.16
C PHE A 298 -5.04 8.92 -3.62
N ARG A 299 -5.04 9.94 -4.50
CA ARG A 299 -5.30 9.74 -5.92
C ARG A 299 -4.29 8.78 -6.54
N GLU A 300 -3.02 9.00 -6.29
CA GLU A 300 -1.91 8.19 -6.77
C GLU A 300 -1.98 6.78 -6.17
N ILE A 301 -2.09 6.66 -4.85
CA ILE A 301 -2.10 5.36 -4.15
C ILE A 301 -3.29 4.50 -4.57
N ILE A 302 -4.50 5.06 -4.63
CA ILE A 302 -5.71 4.29 -4.98
C ILE A 302 -5.67 3.85 -6.45
N ASN A 303 -5.19 4.69 -7.37
CA ASN A 303 -5.03 4.29 -8.77
C ASN A 303 -3.94 3.23 -8.94
N SER A 304 -2.84 3.33 -8.19
CA SER A 304 -1.77 2.33 -8.21
C SER A 304 -2.26 0.98 -7.67
N LEU A 305 -2.93 0.99 -6.52
CA LEU A 305 -3.59 -0.19 -5.95
C LEU A 305 -4.58 -0.84 -6.91
N PHE A 306 -5.40 -0.03 -7.60
CA PHE A 306 -6.35 -0.55 -8.59
C PHE A 306 -5.63 -1.34 -9.68
N ASN A 307 -4.50 -0.82 -10.19
CA ASN A 307 -3.70 -1.51 -11.18
C ASN A 307 -3.05 -2.77 -10.61
N SER A 308 -2.36 -2.69 -9.46
CA SER A 308 -1.68 -3.84 -8.83
C SER A 308 -2.63 -4.99 -8.54
N ILE A 309 -3.82 -4.70 -8.00
CA ILE A 309 -4.86 -5.72 -7.77
C ILE A 309 -5.38 -6.30 -9.09
N THR A 310 -5.47 -5.49 -10.16
CA THR A 310 -5.94 -5.98 -11.47
C THR A 310 -4.97 -6.96 -12.12
N VAL A 311 -3.67 -6.76 -11.92
CA VAL A 311 -2.62 -7.65 -12.45
C VAL A 311 -2.21 -8.74 -11.46
N ASP A 312 -2.92 -8.86 -10.32
CA ASP A 312 -2.65 -9.84 -9.27
C ASP A 312 -1.21 -9.77 -8.74
N ARG A 313 -0.72 -8.54 -8.53
CA ARG A 313 0.59 -8.23 -7.92
C ARG A 313 0.44 -7.89 -6.44
N GLU A 314 1.56 -7.97 -5.73
CA GLU A 314 1.68 -7.50 -4.35
C GLU A 314 1.17 -6.06 -4.20
N SER A 315 0.32 -5.86 -3.21
CA SER A 315 -0.30 -4.57 -2.90
C SER A 315 0.51 -3.79 -1.86
N GLU A 316 1.40 -4.49 -1.18
CA GLU A 316 2.24 -4.04 -0.07
C GLU A 316 3.08 -2.82 -0.47
N THR A 317 3.65 -2.83 -1.68
CA THR A 317 4.49 -1.74 -2.21
C THR A 317 3.72 -0.42 -2.40
N GLU A 318 2.40 -0.49 -2.55
CA GLU A 318 1.55 0.70 -2.69
C GLU A 318 1.05 1.22 -1.33
N ILE A 319 0.94 0.32 -0.35
CA ILE A 319 0.34 0.59 0.96
C ILE A 319 1.39 1.08 1.95
N PHE A 320 2.49 0.34 2.07
CA PHE A 320 3.55 0.59 3.03
C PHE A 320 4.65 1.43 2.39
N THR A 321 5.33 2.22 3.20
CA THR A 321 6.43 3.08 2.76
C THR A 321 7.36 3.30 3.94
N PRO A 322 8.69 3.32 3.78
CA PRO A 322 9.56 3.65 4.90
C PRO A 322 9.21 5.04 5.45
N CYS A 323 9.05 5.14 6.77
CA CYS A 323 8.87 6.43 7.45
C CYS A 323 10.22 7.14 7.63
N THR A 324 10.22 8.42 8.03
CA THR A 324 11.46 9.19 8.21
C THR A 324 12.13 8.83 9.55
N ALA A 325 11.32 8.76 10.60
CA ALA A 325 11.74 8.47 11.96
C ALA A 325 10.54 7.97 12.78
N TYR A 326 10.80 7.60 14.04
CA TYR A 326 9.77 7.30 15.01
C TYR A 326 10.21 7.78 16.40
N THR A 327 9.24 7.96 17.29
CA THR A 327 9.46 8.32 18.70
C THR A 327 8.63 7.43 19.60
N HIS A 328 8.86 7.39 20.91
CA HIS A 328 7.96 6.68 21.81
C HIS A 328 6.64 7.41 22.00
N THR A 329 5.54 6.66 22.01
CA THR A 329 4.26 7.15 22.56
C THR A 329 4.34 7.29 24.07
N LEU A 330 3.28 7.76 24.71
CA LEU A 330 3.20 7.76 26.18
C LEU A 330 3.33 6.34 26.77
N LEU A 331 2.71 5.34 26.13
CA LEU A 331 2.83 3.94 26.57
C LEU A 331 4.26 3.41 26.39
N GLY A 332 4.90 3.70 25.26
CA GLY A 332 6.30 3.34 25.03
C GLY A 332 7.24 3.98 26.07
N LYS A 333 7.02 5.25 26.43
CA LYS A 333 7.79 5.92 27.49
C LYS A 333 7.60 5.23 28.84
N ILE A 334 6.37 4.85 29.20
CA ILE A 334 6.08 4.15 30.47
C ILE A 334 6.83 2.81 30.53
N LEU A 335 6.96 2.11 29.40
CA LEU A 335 7.60 0.79 29.34
C LEU A 335 9.13 0.86 29.26
N PHE A 336 9.68 1.82 28.50
CA PHE A 336 11.10 1.82 28.13
C PHE A 336 11.92 2.94 28.77
N CYS A 337 11.30 4.04 29.19
CA CYS A 337 12.01 5.21 29.72
C CYS A 337 11.93 5.27 31.24
N ASN A 338 13.10 5.25 31.89
CA ASN A 338 13.20 5.38 33.35
C ASN A 338 12.87 6.79 33.88
N GLN A 339 12.78 7.81 33.01
CA GLN A 339 12.43 9.19 33.36
C GLN A 339 11.53 9.81 32.27
N ILE A 340 10.26 10.07 32.60
CA ILE A 340 9.34 10.79 31.71
C ILE A 340 9.66 12.28 31.80
N ASN A 341 10.58 12.75 30.98
CA ASN A 341 10.94 14.17 30.90
C ASN A 341 10.08 14.86 29.83
N ASP A 342 8.76 14.90 30.06
CA ASP A 342 7.86 15.60 29.15
C ASP A 342 7.96 17.11 29.38
N LYS A 343 8.75 17.78 28.54
CA LYS A 343 8.54 19.22 28.30
C LYS A 343 7.08 19.36 27.87
N LYS A 344 6.25 19.97 28.73
CA LYS A 344 4.85 20.28 28.41
C LYS A 344 4.82 21.30 27.29
N TYR A 345 4.77 20.83 26.06
CA TYR A 345 4.44 21.67 24.92
C TYR A 345 2.95 22.02 25.00
N PRO A 346 2.57 23.26 24.64
CA PRO A 346 1.15 23.59 24.55
C PRO A 346 0.48 22.69 23.51
N PRO A 347 -0.80 22.31 23.71
CA PRO A 347 -1.55 21.56 22.72
C PRO A 347 -1.53 22.24 21.35
N ILE A 348 -1.47 21.44 20.28
CA ILE A 348 -1.47 21.98 18.92
C ILE A 348 -2.87 22.58 18.63
N PRO A 349 -2.97 23.81 18.10
CA PRO A 349 -4.26 24.48 17.86
C PRO A 349 -5.01 23.86 16.67
N ILE A 350 -5.93 22.92 16.96
CA ILE A 350 -6.67 22.14 15.96
C ILE A 350 -7.48 23.04 15.02
N ASP A 351 -8.07 24.12 15.53
CA ASP A 351 -8.86 25.09 14.77
C ASP A 351 -8.05 25.72 13.62
N LYS A 352 -6.79 26.06 13.87
CA LYS A 352 -5.86 26.59 12.86
C LYS A 352 -5.45 25.54 11.84
N ILE A 353 -5.26 24.29 12.28
CA ILE A 353 -4.98 23.16 11.39
C ILE A 353 -6.16 22.95 10.43
N VAL A 354 -7.38 22.82 10.96
CA VAL A 354 -8.60 22.63 10.16
C VAL A 354 -8.81 23.81 9.20
N SER A 355 -8.57 25.06 9.63
CA SER A 355 -8.64 26.21 8.73
C SER A 355 -7.63 26.13 7.58
N SER A 356 -6.42 25.63 7.84
CA SER A 356 -5.36 25.50 6.84
C SER A 356 -5.67 24.36 5.85
N LEU A 357 -6.14 23.21 6.35
CA LEU A 357 -6.59 22.09 5.51
C LEU A 357 -7.72 22.51 4.57
N ASN A 358 -8.72 23.25 5.06
CA ASN A 358 -9.82 23.75 4.23
C ASN A 358 -9.32 24.66 3.08
N LYS A 359 -8.31 25.51 3.35
CA LYS A 359 -7.71 26.36 2.31
C LYS A 359 -6.95 25.53 1.27
N GLU A 360 -6.24 24.50 1.71
CA GLU A 360 -5.51 23.60 0.82
C GLU A 360 -6.47 22.80 -0.06
N SER A 361 -7.54 22.23 0.50
CA SER A 361 -8.59 21.54 -0.26
C SER A 361 -9.23 22.46 -1.29
N ALA A 362 -9.56 23.71 -0.93
CA ALA A 362 -10.10 24.69 -1.86
C ALA A 362 -9.13 25.00 -3.01
N ALA A 363 -7.84 25.19 -2.70
CA ALA A 363 -6.81 25.43 -3.71
C ALA A 363 -6.65 24.24 -4.68
N LYS A 364 -6.69 23.00 -4.17
CA LYS A 364 -6.66 21.77 -4.99
C LYS A 364 -7.84 21.69 -5.94
N VAL A 365 -9.05 21.97 -5.46
CA VAL A 365 -10.27 21.99 -6.30
C VAL A 365 -10.12 23.03 -7.42
N THR A 366 -9.73 24.26 -7.08
CA THR A 366 -9.52 25.31 -8.10
C THR A 366 -8.46 24.91 -9.13
N ALA A 367 -7.34 24.32 -8.70
CA ALA A 367 -6.30 23.85 -9.62
C ALA A 367 -6.83 22.77 -10.59
N LEU A 368 -7.62 21.82 -10.09
CA LEU A 368 -8.24 20.78 -10.90
C LEU A 368 -9.27 21.35 -11.89
N GLU A 369 -10.08 22.32 -11.48
CA GLU A 369 -11.03 23.01 -12.37
C GLU A 369 -10.31 23.78 -13.48
N CYS A 370 -9.21 24.48 -13.16
CA CYS A 370 -8.38 25.14 -14.17
C CYS A 370 -7.79 24.14 -15.16
N LEU A 371 -7.30 22.99 -14.69
CA LEU A 371 -6.80 21.91 -15.56
C LEU A 371 -7.91 21.35 -16.46
N ALA A 372 -9.11 21.15 -15.93
CA ALA A 372 -10.25 20.66 -16.69
C ALA A 372 -10.63 21.63 -17.83
N LEU A 373 -10.58 22.94 -17.58
CA LEU A 373 -10.82 23.97 -18.60
C LEU A 373 -9.78 23.94 -19.74
N THR A 374 -8.54 23.51 -19.45
CA THR A 374 -7.48 23.39 -20.47
C THR A 374 -7.53 22.09 -21.28
N LYS A 375 -8.13 21.01 -20.76
CA LYS A 375 -8.11 19.68 -21.40
C LYS A 375 -9.10 19.48 -22.56
N GLY A 376 -9.99 20.41 -22.87
CA GLY A 376 -10.91 20.30 -24.03
C GLY A 376 -11.84 19.05 -23.98
N THR A 377 -12.46 18.68 -25.11
CA THR A 377 -13.35 17.50 -25.24
C THR A 377 -12.60 16.17 -25.34
N GLU A 378 -11.60 15.97 -24.48
CA GLU A 378 -10.83 14.75 -24.42
C GLU A 378 -11.67 13.63 -23.81
N SER A 379 -11.55 12.42 -24.37
CA SER A 379 -12.30 11.24 -23.93
C SER A 379 -11.34 10.10 -23.66
N ILE A 380 -11.77 9.13 -22.87
CA ILE A 380 -10.98 7.93 -22.58
C ILE A 380 -11.44 6.84 -23.51
N TYR A 381 -10.51 6.27 -24.27
CA TYR A 381 -10.78 5.16 -25.17
C TYR A 381 -10.49 3.85 -24.45
N ILE A 382 -11.44 2.92 -24.57
CA ILE A 382 -11.37 1.58 -23.99
C ILE A 382 -10.96 0.62 -25.10
N PHE A 383 -9.91 -0.14 -24.85
CA PHE A 383 -9.36 -1.14 -25.75
C PHE A 383 -9.40 -2.53 -25.15
N ARG A 384 -9.60 -3.53 -26.01
CA ARG A 384 -9.18 -4.90 -25.75
C ARG A 384 -7.84 -5.12 -26.43
N ALA A 385 -6.77 -5.15 -25.65
CA ALA A 385 -5.42 -5.46 -26.07
C ALA A 385 -5.23 -6.98 -26.15
N THR A 386 -4.74 -7.51 -27.27
CA THR A 386 -4.52 -8.95 -27.47
C THR A 386 -3.07 -9.20 -27.86
N LEU A 387 -2.38 -10.08 -27.13
CA LEU A 387 -0.98 -10.42 -27.37
C LEU A 387 -0.86 -11.56 -28.39
N ASN A 388 0.02 -11.41 -29.37
CA ASN A 388 0.39 -12.39 -30.40
C ASN A 388 -0.83 -13.00 -31.14
N ASN A 389 -1.90 -12.22 -31.31
CA ASN A 389 -3.20 -12.65 -31.86
C ASN A 389 -3.82 -13.85 -31.13
N ASN A 390 -3.37 -14.15 -29.91
CA ASN A 390 -3.92 -15.22 -29.10
C ASN A 390 -5.11 -14.68 -28.29
N LYS A 391 -6.32 -15.16 -28.59
CA LYS A 391 -7.55 -14.70 -27.94
C LYS A 391 -7.60 -14.98 -26.44
N SER A 392 -6.81 -15.93 -25.94
CA SER A 392 -6.69 -16.18 -24.50
C SER A 392 -5.77 -15.18 -23.80
N LEU A 393 -4.89 -14.48 -24.52
CA LEU A 393 -3.93 -13.54 -23.96
C LEU A 393 -4.39 -12.09 -24.17
N TRP A 394 -5.14 -11.55 -23.23
CA TRP A 394 -5.74 -10.23 -23.39
C TRP A 394 -5.77 -9.40 -22.12
N LYS A 395 -5.75 -8.07 -22.32
CA LYS A 395 -6.02 -7.05 -21.30
C LYS A 395 -7.09 -6.08 -21.79
N LYS A 396 -7.90 -5.55 -20.87
CA LYS A 396 -8.79 -4.42 -21.14
C LYS A 396 -8.13 -3.17 -20.57
N ILE A 397 -7.84 -2.19 -21.41
CA ILE A 397 -7.07 -1.00 -21.03
C ILE A 397 -7.81 0.28 -21.40
N GLU A 398 -7.56 1.33 -20.64
CA GLU A 398 -8.05 2.68 -20.87
C GLU A 398 -6.88 3.63 -21.17
N ILE A 399 -7.01 4.40 -22.26
CA ILE A 399 -5.99 5.36 -22.72
C ILE A 399 -6.67 6.68 -23.09
N GLU A 400 -6.06 7.82 -22.75
CA GLU A 400 -6.56 9.14 -23.16
C GLU A 400 -6.55 9.27 -24.69
N SER A 401 -7.64 9.77 -25.28
CA SER A 401 -7.80 9.87 -26.75
C SER A 401 -6.73 10.75 -27.41
N ASN A 402 -6.17 11.69 -26.66
CA ASN A 402 -5.12 12.60 -27.12
C ASN A 402 -3.70 11.97 -27.12
N THR A 403 -3.55 10.74 -26.59
CA THR A 403 -2.28 10.03 -26.52
C THR A 403 -1.74 9.78 -27.93
N THR A 404 -0.45 10.02 -28.14
CA THR A 404 0.20 9.74 -29.43
C THR A 404 0.32 8.23 -29.64
N LEU A 405 0.29 7.75 -30.88
CA LEU A 405 0.45 6.32 -31.16
C LEU A 405 1.78 5.75 -30.64
N ASN A 406 2.85 6.54 -30.64
CA ASN A 406 4.13 6.16 -30.05
C ASN A 406 4.02 5.99 -28.52
N ALA A 407 3.47 6.98 -27.82
CA ALA A 407 3.25 6.88 -26.38
C ALA A 407 2.33 5.69 -26.03
N ALA A 408 1.27 5.46 -26.82
CA ALA A 408 0.39 4.32 -26.64
C ALA A 408 1.12 2.97 -26.75
N ALA A 409 2.07 2.83 -27.69
CA ALA A 409 2.91 1.64 -27.80
C ALA A 409 3.82 1.49 -26.57
N ASN A 410 4.51 2.56 -26.16
CA ASN A 410 5.39 2.57 -24.99
C ASN A 410 4.64 2.28 -23.68
N TYR A 411 3.35 2.59 -23.60
CA TYR A 411 2.51 2.17 -22.48
C TYR A 411 2.08 0.71 -22.59
N THR A 412 1.76 0.25 -23.79
CA THR A 412 1.15 -1.08 -23.98
C THR A 412 2.17 -2.21 -23.84
N PHE A 413 3.42 -2.04 -24.30
CA PHE A 413 4.44 -3.09 -24.15
C PHE A 413 4.72 -3.44 -22.67
N PRO A 414 5.05 -2.48 -21.79
CA PRO A 414 5.28 -2.76 -20.36
C PRO A 414 4.04 -3.29 -19.65
N MET A 415 2.82 -2.93 -20.09
CA MET A 415 1.59 -3.50 -19.54
C MET A 415 1.52 -5.02 -19.71
N PHE A 416 2.24 -5.61 -20.68
CA PHE A 416 2.36 -7.07 -20.87
C PHE A 416 3.71 -7.62 -20.37
N MET A 417 4.42 -6.91 -19.48
CA MET A 417 5.76 -7.24 -19.00
C MET A 417 6.81 -7.35 -20.10
N LEU A 418 6.59 -6.69 -21.24
CA LEU A 418 7.57 -6.64 -22.31
C LEU A 418 8.48 -5.43 -22.11
N PRO A 419 9.78 -5.53 -22.45
CA PRO A 419 10.70 -4.41 -22.35
C PRO A 419 10.24 -3.25 -23.22
N GLU A 420 10.71 -2.05 -22.90
CA GLU A 420 10.46 -0.89 -23.75
C GLU A 420 11.11 -1.08 -25.12
N GLU A 421 10.29 -1.17 -26.16
CA GLU A 421 10.72 -1.37 -27.54
C GLU A 421 10.92 -0.02 -28.24
N LYS A 422 12.17 0.30 -28.58
CA LYS A 422 12.50 1.52 -29.34
C LYS A 422 12.21 1.38 -30.84
N GLU A 423 12.12 0.15 -31.34
CA GLU A 423 11.87 -0.15 -32.75
C GLU A 423 10.63 -1.01 -32.94
N PHE A 424 9.56 -0.39 -33.42
CA PHE A 424 8.31 -1.08 -33.71
C PHE A 424 7.61 -0.49 -34.94
N SER A 425 6.66 -1.25 -35.47
CA SER A 425 5.74 -0.79 -36.51
C SER A 425 4.33 -0.73 -35.99
N ILE A 426 3.55 0.20 -36.54
CA ILE A 426 2.17 0.46 -36.17
C ILE A 426 1.31 0.25 -37.41
N ARG A 427 0.37 -0.69 -37.36
CA ARG A 427 -0.60 -0.93 -38.42
C ARG A 427 -1.99 -0.59 -37.93
N ILE A 428 -2.79 0.08 -38.75
CA ILE A 428 -4.20 0.34 -38.45
C ILE A 428 -5.04 -0.60 -39.30
N SER A 429 -5.88 -1.39 -38.64
CA SER A 429 -6.80 -2.32 -39.27
C SER A 429 -8.24 -1.87 -39.07
N ASN A 430 -9.05 -2.01 -40.12
CA ASN A 430 -10.49 -1.82 -40.07
C ASN A 430 -11.18 -3.12 -40.50
N ASN A 431 -11.81 -3.83 -39.56
CA ASN A 431 -12.45 -5.13 -39.81
C ASN A 431 -11.52 -6.15 -40.49
N GLY A 432 -10.23 -6.19 -40.12
CA GLY A 432 -9.26 -7.14 -40.65
C GLY A 432 -8.61 -6.72 -41.98
N LYS A 433 -8.95 -5.56 -42.53
CA LYS A 433 -8.28 -4.97 -43.70
C LYS A 433 -7.35 -3.85 -43.26
N GLU A 434 -6.10 -3.90 -43.72
CA GLU A 434 -5.09 -2.87 -43.46
C GLU A 434 -5.51 -1.54 -44.10
N ALA A 435 -5.54 -0.49 -43.27
CA ALA A 435 -5.96 0.85 -43.66
C ALA A 435 -4.77 1.83 -43.75
N ALA A 436 -3.74 1.64 -42.91
CA ALA A 436 -2.51 2.44 -42.92
C ALA A 436 -1.40 1.76 -42.12
N GLN A 437 -0.14 2.09 -42.41
CA GLN A 437 1.05 1.61 -41.71
C GLN A 437 2.01 2.77 -41.40
N TYR A 438 2.58 2.77 -40.20
CA TYR A 438 3.61 3.69 -39.73
C TYR A 438 4.80 2.90 -39.18
N ILE A 439 6.03 3.36 -39.42
CA ILE A 439 7.26 2.72 -38.94
C ILE A 439 8.06 3.74 -38.15
N THR A 440 8.51 3.39 -36.95
CA THR A 440 9.21 4.34 -36.05
C THR A 440 10.73 4.42 -36.27
N SER A 441 11.29 3.66 -37.22
CA SER A 441 12.73 3.65 -37.50
C SER A 441 13.16 4.80 -38.45
N PRO A 442 14.17 5.63 -38.07
CA PRO A 442 14.67 6.74 -38.87
C PRO A 442 15.41 6.31 -40.15
N GLN A 443 15.70 5.01 -40.30
CA GLN A 443 16.36 4.46 -41.50
C GLN A 443 15.37 4.10 -42.63
N SER A 444 14.06 4.29 -42.42
CA SER A 444 13.02 3.89 -43.38
C SER A 444 12.51 5.06 -44.22
N ALA A 445 12.17 4.79 -45.49
CA ALA A 445 11.65 5.79 -46.44
C ALA A 445 10.27 6.38 -46.06
N PHE A 446 9.61 5.83 -45.03
CA PHE A 446 8.27 6.22 -44.56
C PHE A 446 8.27 6.75 -43.12
N TYR A 447 9.43 7.19 -42.61
CA TYR A 447 9.55 7.80 -41.29
C TYR A 447 8.74 9.11 -41.20
N SER A 448 7.71 9.12 -40.36
CA SER A 448 6.98 10.35 -40.02
C SER A 448 7.50 10.90 -38.70
N SER A 449 7.98 12.15 -38.70
CA SER A 449 8.43 12.85 -37.49
C SER A 449 7.27 13.24 -36.55
N VAL A 450 6.02 13.18 -37.04
CA VAL A 450 4.81 13.47 -36.27
C VAL A 450 4.08 12.15 -36.01
N SER A 451 4.01 11.74 -34.74
CA SER A 451 3.17 10.61 -34.33
C SER A 451 1.71 11.11 -34.19
N PRO A 452 0.76 10.62 -35.00
CA PRO A 452 -0.65 10.99 -34.84
C PRO A 452 -1.18 10.56 -33.47
N LYS A 453 -2.29 11.18 -33.04
CA LYS A 453 -3.00 10.82 -31.81
C LYS A 453 -3.93 9.64 -32.06
N ILE A 454 -4.30 8.91 -31.01
CA ILE A 454 -5.28 7.82 -31.09
C ILE A 454 -6.61 8.33 -31.69
N SER A 455 -7.07 9.51 -31.28
CA SER A 455 -8.30 10.15 -31.78
C SER A 455 -8.29 10.37 -33.30
N ASP A 456 -7.12 10.57 -33.89
CA ASP A 456 -6.98 10.86 -35.32
C ASP A 456 -7.21 9.61 -36.17
N VAL A 457 -7.03 8.42 -35.59
CA VAL A 457 -7.01 7.15 -36.31
C VAL A 457 -8.14 6.19 -35.94
N ILE A 458 -8.73 6.34 -34.74
CA ILE A 458 -9.86 5.53 -34.26
C ILE A 458 -11.13 6.39 -34.08
N PRO A 459 -11.91 6.62 -35.15
CA PRO A 459 -13.20 7.31 -35.04
C PRO A 459 -14.39 6.38 -34.73
N THR A 460 -14.24 5.04 -34.84
CA THR A 460 -15.38 4.10 -34.83
C THR A 460 -15.04 2.75 -34.19
N ILE A 461 -16.01 2.15 -33.47
CA ILE A 461 -15.93 0.82 -32.85
C ILE A 461 -15.50 -0.23 -33.88
N GLY A 462 -14.58 -1.14 -33.50
CA GLY A 462 -14.14 -2.26 -34.34
C GLY A 462 -12.84 -2.04 -35.13
N LYS A 463 -12.31 -0.81 -35.17
CA LYS A 463 -10.94 -0.55 -35.63
C LYS A 463 -9.93 -1.05 -34.61
N SER A 464 -8.78 -1.50 -35.10
CA SER A 464 -7.65 -1.89 -34.26
C SER A 464 -6.35 -1.20 -34.65
N ILE A 465 -5.54 -0.91 -33.66
CA ILE A 465 -4.12 -0.53 -33.82
C ILE A 465 -3.30 -1.77 -33.48
N ILE A 466 -2.38 -2.15 -34.35
CA ILE A 466 -1.51 -3.30 -34.18
C ILE A 466 -0.08 -2.78 -34.04
N PHE A 467 0.51 -2.98 -32.87
CA PHE A 467 1.93 -2.76 -32.65
C PHE A 467 2.66 -4.07 -32.98
N SER A 468 3.78 -3.99 -33.71
CA SER A 468 4.62 -5.14 -34.03
C SER A 468 6.08 -4.79 -33.77
N ALA A 469 6.71 -5.51 -32.83
CA ALA A 469 8.09 -5.31 -32.40
C ALA A 469 8.99 -6.46 -32.88
N ARG A 470 10.28 -6.41 -32.52
CA ARG A 470 11.25 -7.49 -32.81
C ARG A 470 10.78 -8.81 -32.18
N GLY A 471 11.17 -9.95 -32.78
CA GLY A 471 10.80 -11.27 -32.29
C GLY A 471 9.37 -11.73 -32.63
N ASN A 472 8.71 -11.12 -33.62
CA ASN A 472 7.31 -11.40 -34.01
C ASN A 472 6.28 -11.13 -32.89
N ILE A 473 6.64 -10.31 -31.90
CA ILE A 473 5.72 -9.88 -30.86
C ILE A 473 4.73 -8.88 -31.46
N THR A 474 3.44 -9.14 -31.30
CA THR A 474 2.39 -8.25 -31.77
C THR A 474 1.35 -7.96 -30.70
N ILE A 475 0.94 -6.71 -30.54
CA ILE A 475 -0.17 -6.35 -29.66
C ILE A 475 -1.25 -5.65 -30.49
N GLU A 476 -2.44 -6.23 -30.53
CA GLU A 476 -3.61 -5.64 -31.17
C GLU A 476 -4.49 -4.92 -30.14
N LEU A 477 -4.59 -3.59 -30.24
CA LEU A 477 -5.54 -2.76 -29.51
C LEU A 477 -6.84 -2.63 -30.30
N LYS A 478 -7.85 -3.43 -29.96
CA LYS A 478 -9.19 -3.32 -30.56
C LYS A 478 -10.07 -2.34 -29.77
N TYR A 479 -10.53 -1.27 -30.42
CA TYR A 479 -11.38 -0.27 -29.78
C TYR A 479 -12.79 -0.80 -29.52
N ILE A 480 -13.23 -0.72 -28.26
CA ILE A 480 -14.51 -1.28 -27.79
C ILE A 480 -15.47 -0.24 -27.21
N GLY A 481 -15.03 0.99 -26.96
CA GLY A 481 -15.91 2.06 -26.49
C GLY A 481 -15.14 3.25 -25.90
N ARG A 482 -15.87 4.26 -25.44
CA ARG A 482 -15.30 5.44 -24.78
C ARG A 482 -16.07 5.81 -23.53
N THR A 483 -15.39 6.52 -22.64
CA THR A 483 -15.93 7.13 -21.43
C THR A 483 -15.43 8.57 -21.33
N ASP A 484 -16.09 9.34 -20.46
CA ASP A 484 -15.66 10.70 -20.16
C ASP A 484 -14.39 10.68 -19.31
N ILE A 485 -13.53 11.69 -19.52
CA ILE A 485 -12.32 11.85 -18.71
C ILE A 485 -12.69 12.17 -17.27
N CYS A 486 -11.98 11.54 -16.33
CA CYS A 486 -12.11 11.79 -14.90
C CYS A 486 -10.76 12.28 -14.35
N SER A 487 -10.74 13.44 -13.70
CA SER A 487 -9.51 13.99 -13.11
C SER A 487 -8.96 13.09 -12.00
N GLU A 488 -9.81 12.37 -11.29
CA GLU A 488 -9.44 11.50 -10.18
C GLU A 488 -8.82 10.17 -10.62
N LEU A 489 -8.90 9.85 -11.90
CA LEU A 489 -8.31 8.64 -12.47
C LEU A 489 -6.98 8.96 -13.15
N LEU A 490 -6.03 8.04 -13.03
CA LEU A 490 -4.76 8.08 -13.74
C LEU A 490 -4.82 7.14 -14.94
N TYR A 491 -4.35 7.62 -16.08
CA TYR A 491 -4.30 6.91 -17.34
C TYR A 491 -2.86 6.86 -17.86
N PRO A 492 -2.46 5.80 -18.58
CA PRO A 492 -3.28 4.64 -18.96
C PRO A 492 -3.47 3.67 -17.78
N ARG A 493 -4.53 2.85 -17.81
CA ARG A 493 -4.78 1.86 -16.74
C ARG A 493 -5.36 0.55 -17.25
N ILE A 494 -5.11 -0.53 -16.51
CA ILE A 494 -5.60 -1.88 -16.81
C ILE A 494 -6.89 -2.09 -16.01
N MET A 495 -7.99 -2.43 -16.69
CA MET A 495 -9.29 -2.69 -16.06
C MET A 495 -9.55 -4.17 -15.75
N ALA A 496 -8.95 -5.06 -16.55
CA ALA A 496 -9.10 -6.51 -16.44
C ALA A 496 -8.06 -7.21 -17.31
N GLN A 497 -7.75 -8.46 -16.98
CA GLN A 497 -6.92 -9.34 -17.82
C GLN A 497 -7.41 -10.79 -17.80
N SER A 498 -6.96 -11.57 -18.78
CA SER A 498 -7.16 -13.02 -18.83
C SER A 498 -6.39 -13.75 -17.74
N LYS A 499 -6.94 -14.88 -17.28
CA LYS A 499 -6.28 -15.80 -16.34
C LYS A 499 -4.92 -16.26 -16.86
N GLU A 500 -4.84 -16.55 -18.16
CA GLU A 500 -3.61 -16.99 -18.82
C GLU A 500 -2.51 -15.93 -18.82
N ILE A 501 -2.87 -14.64 -18.81
CA ILE A 501 -1.89 -13.56 -18.66
C ILE A 501 -1.41 -13.48 -17.22
N THR A 502 -2.33 -13.55 -16.25
CA THR A 502 -1.96 -13.58 -14.83
C THR A 502 -0.99 -14.72 -14.54
N GLU A 503 -1.29 -15.94 -15.02
CA GLU A 503 -0.40 -17.10 -14.86
C GLU A 503 0.97 -16.90 -15.51
N LEU A 504 1.03 -16.30 -16.72
CA LEU A 504 2.30 -15.98 -17.37
C LEU A 504 3.10 -14.93 -16.60
N GLU A 505 2.45 -13.90 -16.08
CA GLU A 505 3.10 -12.86 -15.29
C GLU A 505 3.65 -13.43 -13.98
N HIS A 506 2.88 -14.26 -13.28
CA HIS A 506 3.35 -14.98 -12.08
C HIS A 506 4.53 -15.93 -12.37
N GLN A 507 4.55 -16.59 -13.53
CA GLN A 507 5.69 -17.41 -13.93
C GLN A 507 6.96 -16.59 -14.15
N ILE A 508 6.85 -15.38 -14.70
CA ILE A 508 7.98 -14.47 -14.87
C ILE A 508 8.54 -14.06 -13.50
N TYR A 509 7.68 -13.86 -12.49
CA TYR A 509 8.09 -13.49 -11.13
C TYR A 509 8.64 -14.66 -10.29
N SER A 510 8.13 -15.87 -10.51
CA SER A 510 8.59 -17.07 -9.79
C SER A 510 9.88 -17.68 -10.37
N LEU A 511 10.38 -17.15 -11.49
CA LEU A 511 11.66 -17.55 -12.04
C LEU A 511 12.79 -16.77 -11.38
N ASP A 512 13.50 -17.48 -10.49
CA ASP A 512 14.93 -17.32 -10.24
C ASP A 512 15.69 -17.28 -11.59
N PHE A 513 15.83 -16.08 -12.18
CA PHE A 513 16.85 -15.81 -13.20
C PHE A 513 18.17 -15.46 -12.52
N LEU A 514 18.64 -16.37 -11.66
CA LEU A 514 20.04 -16.57 -11.35
C LEU A 514 20.40 -17.99 -11.82
N ASN A 515 20.63 -18.08 -13.14
CA ASN A 515 21.54 -19.07 -13.73
C ASN A 515 22.46 -18.35 -14.70
#